data_AF-A0A7K3UBU3-F1
#
_entry.id   AF-A0A7K3UBU3-F1
#
_cell.length_a   1.000
_cell.length_b   1.000
_cell.length_c   1.000
_cell.angle_alpha   90.00
_cell.angle_beta   90.00
_cell.angle_gamma   90.00
#
_symmetry.space_group_name_H-M   'P 1'
#
loop_
_entity.id
_entity.type
_entity.pdbx_description
1 polymer ?
#
loop_
_entity_poly.entity_id
_entity_poly.type
_entity_poly.pdbx_seq_one_letter_code
_entity_poly.pdbx_strand_id
1 'polypeptide(L)' 'VGLTVDYQIVDNFYAKASVQYLDPEDADDSTTGYFRLQRSF' A
#
# COMPACT_ATOMS: atom_id res chain seq x y z
N VAL A 1 -9.50 -5.69 -6.64
CA VAL A 1 -8.31 -5.28 -7.43
C VAL A 1 -7.42 -4.37 -6.60
N GLY A 2 -6.12 -4.20 -6.88
CA GLY A 2 -5.26 -3.33 -6.04
C GLY A 2 -4.04 -2.76 -6.75
N LEU A 3 -3.50 -1.67 -6.20
CA LEU A 3 -2.29 -0.98 -6.65
C LEU A 3 -1.29 -0.92 -5.49
N THR A 4 -0.04 -1.27 -5.77
CA THR A 4 1.07 -1.11 -4.84
C THR A 4 2.20 -0.35 -5.52
N VAL A 5 2.74 0.65 -4.81
CA VAL A 5 3.89 1.44 -5.26
C VAL A 5 4.99 1.35 -4.23
N ASP A 6 6.19 1.05 -4.70
CA ASP A 6 7.43 1.09 -3.95
C ASP A 6 8.30 2.22 -4.50
N TYR A 7 8.81 3.08 -3.63
CA TYR A 7 9.60 4.25 -4.03
C TYR A 7 10.80 4.46 -3.12
N GLN A 8 11.98 4.60 -3.72
CA GLN A 8 13.19 5.02 -3.02
C GLN A 8 13.27 6.54 -3.05
N ILE A 9 13.23 7.16 -1.87
CA ILE A 9 13.26 8.63 -1.74
C ILE A 9 14.72 9.11 -1.83
N VAL A 10 15.58 8.50 -1.01
CA VAL A 10 17.04 8.69 -1.03
C VAL A 10 17.71 7.37 -0.68
N ASP A 11 19.04 7.30 -0.76
CA ASP A 11 19.79 6.14 -0.27
C ASP A 11 19.38 5.77 1.15
N ASN A 12 19.12 4.48 1.34
CA ASN A 12 18.69 3.88 2.60
C ASN A 12 17.33 4.37 3.13
N PHE A 13 16.51 5.07 2.35
CA PHE A 13 15.17 5.52 2.76
C PHE A 13 14.08 5.24 1.72
N TYR A 14 13.08 4.47 2.13
CA TYR A 14 12.07 3.89 1.25
C TYR A 14 10.65 4.17 1.73
N ALA A 15 9.74 4.40 0.79
CA ALA A 15 8.31 4.47 1.01
C ALA A 15 7.62 3.33 0.24
N LYS A 16 6.62 2.71 0.88
CA LYS A 16 5.71 1.75 0.24
C LYS A 16 4.27 2.17 0.55
N ALA A 17 3.46 2.24 -0.50
CA ALA A 17 2.03 2.50 -0.39
C ALA A 17 1.26 1.41 -1.11
N SER A 18 0.14 0.99 -0.52
CA SER A 18 -0.74 0.00 -1.16
C SER A 18 -2.19 0.32 -0.88
N VAL A 19 -3.03 0.19 -1.90
CA VAL A 19 -4.49 0.31 -1.82
C VAL A 19 -5.15 -0.87 -2.52
N GLN A 20 -6.20 -1.42 -1.91
CA GLN A 20 -6.93 -2.58 -2.38
C GLN A 20 -8.43 -2.32 -2.27
N TYR A 21 -9.16 -2.70 -3.30
CA TYR A 21 -10.61 -2.71 -3.34
C TYR A 21 -11.12 -4.16 -3.37
N LEU A 22 -12.06 -4.47 -2.49
CA LEU A 22 -12.75 -5.75 -2.36
C LEU A 22 -14.25 -5.51 -2.57
N ASP A 23 -14.83 -6.25 -3.50
CA ASP A 23 -16.26 -6.30 -3.83
C ASP A 23 -16.71 -7.75 -3.65
N PRO A 24 -17.27 -8.09 -2.47
CA PRO A 24 -17.78 -9.42 -2.16
C PRO A 24 -19.28 -9.57 -2.49
N GLU A 25 -19.66 -10.69 -3.08
CA GLU A 25 -21.01 -10.96 -3.62
C GLU A 25 -22.19 -10.74 -2.64
N ASP A 26 -22.00 -10.92 -1.32
CA ASP A 26 -23.04 -10.81 -0.28
C ASP A 26 -22.61 -9.93 0.92
N ALA A 27 -21.70 -8.98 0.71
CA ALA A 27 -21.24 -8.08 1.77
C ALA A 27 -20.90 -6.69 1.22
N ASP A 28 -20.70 -5.73 2.13
CA ASP A 28 -20.34 -4.38 1.74
C ASP A 28 -18.92 -4.34 1.15
N ASP A 29 -18.79 -3.57 0.08
CA ASP A 29 -17.51 -3.24 -0.52
C ASP A 29 -16.58 -2.59 0.49
N SER A 30 -15.30 -2.88 0.36
CA SER A 30 -14.28 -2.25 1.20
C SER A 30 -13.07 -1.81 0.41
N THR A 31 -12.61 -0.60 0.73
CA THR A 31 -11.30 -0.10 0.31
C THR A 31 -10.38 -0.09 1.51
N THR A 32 -9.25 -0.79 1.40
CA THR A 32 -8.23 -0.90 2.44
C THR A 32 -6.87 -0.50 1.90
N GLY A 33 -5.97 -0.09 2.79
CA GLY A 33 -4.63 0.28 2.38
C GLY A 33 -3.69 0.53 3.55
N TYR A 34 -2.42 0.65 3.22
CA TYR A 34 -1.38 1.00 4.18
C TYR A 34 -0.30 1.86 3.55
N PHE A 35 0.39 2.60 4.41
CA PHE A 35 1.56 3.39 4.06
C PHE A 35 2.69 3.05 5.03
N ARG A 36 3.89 2.82 4.50
CA ARG A 36 5.06 2.46 5.29
C ARG A 36 6.28 3.28 4.88
N LEU A 37 6.99 3.76 5.89
CA LEU A 37 8.33 4.34 5.75
C LEU A 37 9.35 3.39 6.39
N GLN A 38 10.47 3.16 5.71
CA GLN A 38 11.57 2.34 6.22
C GLN A 38 12.91 3.03 5.97
N ARG A 39 13.75 3.06 7.01
CA ARG A 39 15.14 3.50 6.91
C ARG A 39 16.07 2.38 7.35
N SER A 40 17.11 2.13 6.55
CA SER A 40 18.22 1.23 6.89
C SER A 40 19.39 2.02 7.46
N PHE A 41 20.11 1.45 8.43
CA PHE A 41 21.26 2.06 9.11
C PHE A 41 22.51 1.22 8.91
#